data_AF-A0A5B7DRA9-F1
#
_entry.id   AF-A0A5B7DRA9-F1
#
_cell.length_a   1.000
_cell.length_b   1.000
_cell.length_c   1.000
_cell.angle_alpha   90.00
_cell.angle_beta   90.00
_cell.angle_gamma   90.00
#
_symmetry.space_group_name_H-M   'P 1'
#
loop_
_entity.id
_entity.type
_entity.pdbx_description
1 polymer ?
#
loop_
_entity_poly.entity_id
_entity_poly.type
_entity_poly.pdbx_seq_one_letter_code
_entity_poly.pdbx_strand_id
1 'polypeptide(L)'
;MKITFLLPCCIAKFIEDMIMNRRKRKRVLLWSSVIAMVVVVLAVMTVREVLLASSFLCTTSDVINNHITALCADVGKDTDQKLCRELCVKDVTSHITCHTLHLNKAAVFTLTSQNSKKVVKSVIDAAEREIAVDGVQDEHDDLYWNQKFEQQHIPSKEDFFSRVTTYVNNFVGSEVSWKVITKLVNYSHLYFTDTESPANHQSFGKLIQDHEFLTSVVFEELYLFPKITGICGSYYAVEYFEPLTRNPMQPFTMTWRNRLWKALDILKYIGQLETVGREPIHLCDVKHDHFGWDERDRVAFLDLDSVLYESSLLKMMENTPHCSNHEDCSYFDCKGRCHHRTNRCEVERSNTNLQVICDKIFLGNTDSLISLYGLLVSSERTEDLEEALELCRTNRGMTVDNMVDILSRASNALLF
;
A
#
# COMPACT_ATOMS: atom_id res chain seq x y z
N MET A 1 -76.00 -50.22 -35.99
CA MET A 1 -74.84 -50.14 -36.90
C MET A 1 -73.68 -49.55 -36.10
N LYS A 2 -72.82 -50.41 -35.55
CA LYS A 2 -71.61 -49.99 -34.79
C LYS A 2 -70.53 -49.66 -35.81
N ILE A 3 -70.15 -48.40 -35.94
CA ILE A 3 -68.93 -48.01 -36.63
C ILE A 3 -67.85 -47.88 -35.54
N THR A 4 -67.08 -48.96 -35.42
CA THR A 4 -65.84 -49.03 -34.66
C THR A 4 -64.80 -48.18 -35.39
N PHE A 5 -64.56 -46.95 -34.93
CA PHE A 5 -63.32 -46.25 -35.30
C PHE A 5 -62.19 -46.81 -34.43
N LEU A 6 -61.47 -47.79 -35.00
CA LEU A 6 -60.13 -48.15 -34.59
C LEU A 6 -59.22 -46.93 -34.81
N LEU A 7 -59.06 -46.08 -33.80
CA LEU A 7 -57.85 -45.27 -33.72
C LEU A 7 -56.68 -46.22 -33.40
N PRO A 8 -55.55 -46.16 -34.12
CA PRO A 8 -54.51 -47.15 -33.99
C PRO A 8 -53.79 -46.96 -32.66
N CYS A 9 -53.70 -48.04 -31.88
CA CYS A 9 -52.93 -48.13 -30.64
C CYS A 9 -51.48 -47.59 -30.79
N CYS A 10 -50.95 -47.58 -32.02
CA CYS A 10 -49.65 -46.98 -32.36
C CYS A 10 -49.58 -45.45 -32.19
N ILE A 11 -50.66 -44.70 -32.43
CA ILE A 11 -50.63 -43.22 -32.31
C ILE A 11 -50.60 -42.80 -30.82
N ALA A 12 -51.37 -43.48 -29.97
CA ALA A 12 -51.38 -43.23 -28.53
C ALA A 12 -50.00 -43.50 -27.90
N LYS A 13 -49.36 -44.62 -28.27
CA LYS A 13 -48.01 -44.98 -27.81
C LYS A 13 -46.94 -44.00 -28.30
N PHE A 14 -47.05 -43.52 -29.55
CA PHE A 14 -46.14 -42.52 -30.11
C PHE A 14 -46.27 -41.14 -29.41
N ILE A 15 -47.49 -40.74 -29.04
CA ILE A 15 -47.73 -39.49 -28.28
C ILE A 15 -47.21 -39.62 -26.84
N GLU A 16 -47.40 -40.76 -26.18
CA GLU A 16 -46.84 -41.02 -24.84
C GLU A 16 -45.31 -41.00 -24.87
N ASP A 17 -44.67 -41.65 -25.85
CA ASP A 17 -43.21 -41.62 -26.02
C ASP A 17 -42.70 -40.20 -26.34
N MET A 18 -43.42 -39.42 -27.15
CA MET A 18 -43.10 -38.01 -27.40
C MET A 18 -43.20 -37.14 -26.14
N ILE A 19 -44.23 -37.33 -25.31
CA ILE A 19 -44.44 -36.59 -24.05
C ILE A 19 -43.38 -36.99 -23.01
N MET A 20 -43.07 -38.28 -22.90
CA MET A 20 -42.00 -38.82 -22.07
C MET A 20 -40.64 -38.25 -22.47
N ASN A 21 -40.34 -38.18 -23.77
CA ASN A 21 -39.09 -37.64 -24.27
C ASN A 21 -39.00 -36.11 -24.07
N ARG A 22 -40.10 -35.37 -24.23
CA ARG A 22 -40.19 -33.94 -23.86
C ARG A 22 -40.02 -33.69 -22.36
N ARG A 23 -40.60 -34.54 -21.49
CA ARG A 23 -40.43 -34.45 -20.04
C ARG A 23 -39.00 -34.78 -19.61
N LYS A 24 -38.37 -35.79 -20.20
CA LYS A 24 -36.94 -36.09 -20.01
C LYS A 24 -36.06 -34.92 -20.45
N ARG A 25 -36.32 -34.34 -21.63
CA ARG A 25 -35.57 -33.17 -22.14
C ARG A 25 -35.74 -31.93 -21.25
N LYS A 26 -36.95 -31.67 -20.74
CA LYS A 26 -37.22 -30.60 -19.76
C LYS A 26 -36.49 -30.84 -18.42
N ARG A 27 -36.46 -32.09 -17.93
CA ARG A 27 -35.70 -32.44 -16.72
C ARG A 27 -34.20 -32.25 -16.94
N VAL A 28 -33.65 -32.71 -18.07
CA VAL A 28 -32.23 -32.53 -18.41
C VAL A 28 -31.87 -31.04 -18.50
N LEU A 29 -32.69 -30.22 -19.17
CA LEU A 29 -32.50 -28.77 -19.25
C LEU A 29 -32.57 -28.07 -17.88
N LEU A 30 -33.51 -28.49 -17.02
CA LEU A 30 -33.61 -27.99 -15.66
C LEU A 30 -32.36 -28.36 -14.84
N TRP A 31 -31.94 -29.62 -14.88
CA TRP A 31 -30.75 -30.09 -14.16
C TRP A 31 -29.47 -29.43 -14.69
N SER A 32 -29.33 -29.24 -16.01
CA SER A 32 -28.19 -28.51 -16.57
C SER A 32 -28.19 -27.04 -16.15
N SER A 33 -29.36 -26.40 -16.06
CA SER A 33 -29.48 -25.02 -15.56
C SER A 33 -29.14 -24.93 -14.08
N VAL A 34 -29.56 -25.90 -13.26
CA VAL A 34 -29.22 -25.96 -11.84
C VAL A 34 -27.73 -26.19 -11.65
N ILE A 35 -27.12 -27.11 -12.41
CA ILE A 35 -25.69 -27.36 -12.38
C ILE A 35 -24.91 -26.10 -12.81
N ALA A 36 -25.33 -25.44 -13.89
CA ALA A 36 -24.70 -24.19 -14.32
C ALA A 36 -24.78 -23.10 -13.25
N MET A 37 -25.93 -22.94 -12.58
CA MET A 37 -26.07 -22.00 -11.46
C MET A 37 -25.14 -22.36 -10.30
N VAL A 38 -25.06 -23.64 -9.90
CA VAL A 38 -24.16 -24.08 -8.84
C VAL A 38 -22.69 -23.82 -9.20
N VAL A 39 -22.29 -24.11 -10.44
CA VAL A 39 -20.92 -23.83 -10.93
C VAL A 39 -20.62 -22.33 -10.89
N VAL A 40 -21.55 -21.48 -11.33
CA VAL A 40 -21.38 -20.01 -11.26
C VAL A 40 -21.26 -19.54 -9.82
N VAL A 41 -22.10 -20.04 -8.90
CA VAL A 41 -22.02 -19.69 -7.48
C VAL A 41 -20.67 -20.11 -6.89
N LEU A 42 -20.22 -21.34 -7.17
CA LEU A 42 -18.92 -21.82 -6.71
C LEU A 42 -17.79 -20.97 -7.29
N ALA A 43 -17.83 -20.62 -8.58
CA ALA A 43 -16.85 -19.77 -9.22
C ALA A 43 -16.79 -18.36 -8.59
N VAL A 44 -17.95 -17.76 -8.32
CA VAL A 44 -18.04 -16.45 -7.65
C VAL A 44 -17.49 -16.52 -6.23
N MET A 45 -17.80 -17.59 -5.47
CA MET A 45 -17.25 -17.80 -4.14
C MET A 45 -15.73 -17.97 -4.18
N THR A 46 -15.20 -18.80 -5.10
CA THR A 46 -13.74 -18.96 -5.26
C THR A 46 -13.06 -17.67 -5.66
N VAL A 47 -13.65 -16.89 -6.58
CA VAL A 47 -13.11 -15.58 -6.97
C VAL A 47 -13.10 -14.64 -5.77
N ARG A 48 -14.17 -14.61 -4.97
CA ARG A 48 -14.23 -13.78 -3.76
C ARG A 48 -13.15 -14.15 -2.76
N GLU A 49 -12.96 -15.43 -2.47
CA GLU A 49 -11.90 -15.88 -1.54
C GLU A 49 -10.51 -15.56 -2.07
N VAL A 50 -10.27 -15.73 -3.39
CA VAL A 50 -9.01 -15.31 -4.02
C VAL A 50 -8.79 -13.81 -3.91
N LEU A 51 -9.83 -13.00 -4.11
CA LEU A 51 -9.76 -11.54 -4.00
C LEU A 51 -9.56 -11.05 -2.55
N LEU A 52 -10.08 -11.77 -1.56
CA LEU A 52 -9.82 -11.51 -0.14
C LEU A 52 -8.38 -11.89 0.22
N ALA A 53 -7.93 -13.07 -0.23
CA ALA A 53 -6.56 -13.54 -0.01
C ALA A 53 -5.52 -12.65 -0.71
N SER A 54 -5.86 -12.00 -1.82
CA SER A 54 -5.00 -11.05 -2.52
C SER A 54 -5.12 -9.60 -2.03
N SER A 55 -5.81 -9.36 -0.90
CA SER A 55 -6.04 -8.03 -0.31
C SER A 55 -6.78 -7.04 -1.24
N PHE A 56 -7.35 -7.52 -2.34
CA PHE A 56 -8.11 -6.71 -3.30
C PHE A 56 -9.50 -6.35 -2.76
N LEU A 57 -10.11 -7.30 -2.04
CA LEU A 57 -11.29 -7.06 -1.21
C LEU A 57 -10.87 -7.13 0.24
N CYS A 58 -11.55 -6.37 1.09
CA CYS A 58 -11.42 -6.55 2.52
C CYS A 58 -12.78 -6.45 3.21
N THR A 59 -12.95 -7.24 4.28
CA THR A 59 -14.12 -7.15 5.16
C THR A 59 -13.68 -7.05 6.61
N THR A 60 -14.43 -6.32 7.43
CA THR A 60 -14.15 -6.22 8.87
C THR A 60 -14.13 -7.61 9.54
N SER A 61 -14.96 -8.55 9.09
CA SER A 61 -14.97 -9.93 9.61
C SER A 61 -13.68 -10.68 9.30
N ASP A 62 -13.10 -10.48 8.12
CA ASP A 62 -11.85 -11.10 7.70
C ASP A 62 -10.67 -10.62 8.56
N VAL A 63 -10.53 -9.29 8.71
CA VAL A 63 -9.54 -8.68 9.62
C VAL A 63 -9.64 -9.26 11.04
N ILE A 64 -10.85 -9.46 11.54
CA ILE A 64 -11.03 -9.92 12.92
C ILE A 64 -10.71 -11.40 13.06
N ASN A 65 -11.25 -12.23 12.17
CA ASN A 65 -11.14 -13.68 12.28
C ASN A 65 -9.74 -14.18 11.91
N ASN A 66 -9.12 -13.60 10.89
CA ASN A 66 -7.86 -14.10 10.33
C ASN A 66 -6.63 -13.33 10.84
N HIS A 67 -6.77 -12.06 11.22
CA HIS A 67 -5.64 -11.23 11.65
C HIS A 67 -5.64 -10.97 13.16
N ILE A 68 -6.68 -10.33 13.70
CA ILE A 68 -6.71 -9.94 15.12
C ILE A 68 -6.82 -11.15 16.04
N THR A 69 -7.66 -12.15 15.71
CA THR A 69 -7.80 -13.35 16.55
C THR A 69 -6.49 -14.13 16.65
N ALA A 70 -5.76 -14.27 15.53
CA ALA A 70 -4.44 -14.89 15.51
C ALA A 70 -3.42 -14.07 16.32
N LEU A 71 -3.35 -12.75 16.09
CA LEU A 71 -2.49 -11.85 16.85
C LEU A 71 -2.69 -11.98 18.36
N CYS A 72 -3.94 -11.96 18.82
CA CYS A 72 -4.26 -12.01 20.24
C CYS A 72 -4.02 -13.39 20.87
N ALA A 73 -4.05 -14.46 20.06
CA ALA A 73 -3.61 -15.78 20.50
C ALA A 73 -2.09 -15.84 20.67
N ASP A 74 -1.33 -15.25 19.74
CA ASP A 74 0.13 -15.27 19.72
C ASP A 74 0.75 -14.39 20.82
N VAL A 75 0.22 -13.19 21.04
CA VAL A 75 0.72 -12.25 22.07
C VAL A 75 0.39 -12.74 23.49
N GLY A 76 -0.60 -13.61 23.65
CA GLY A 76 -0.94 -14.22 24.94
C GLY A 76 -1.29 -13.20 26.02
N LYS A 77 -0.61 -13.27 27.17
CA LYS A 77 -0.80 -12.33 28.31
C LYS A 77 0.03 -11.05 28.21
N ASP A 78 0.89 -10.92 27.21
CA ASP A 78 1.80 -9.78 27.03
C ASP A 78 1.06 -8.56 26.48
N THR A 79 0.11 -8.09 27.27
CA THR A 79 -0.84 -7.02 26.96
C THR A 79 -0.37 -5.66 27.50
N ASP A 80 0.91 -5.55 27.85
CA ASP A 80 1.46 -4.32 28.40
C ASP A 80 1.66 -3.23 27.33
N GLN A 81 1.59 -3.62 26.05
CA GLN A 81 1.57 -2.69 24.92
C GLN A 81 0.18 -2.07 24.72
N LYS A 82 0.13 -0.75 24.53
CA LYS A 82 -1.13 0.02 24.37
C LYS A 82 -1.98 -0.50 23.21
N LEU A 83 -1.38 -0.78 22.06
CA LEU A 83 -2.11 -1.24 20.89
C LEU A 83 -2.68 -2.66 21.11
N CYS A 84 -1.95 -3.55 21.79
CA CYS A 84 -2.49 -4.86 22.16
C CYS A 84 -3.73 -4.76 23.04
N ARG A 85 -3.75 -3.82 24.01
CA ARG A 85 -4.94 -3.57 24.83
C ARG A 85 -6.13 -3.04 24.06
N GLU A 86 -5.90 -2.35 22.95
CA GLU A 86 -6.97 -1.81 22.11
C GLU A 86 -7.50 -2.87 21.13
N LEU A 87 -6.62 -3.73 20.59
CA LEU A 87 -6.98 -4.74 19.59
C LEU A 87 -7.56 -6.02 20.20
N CYS A 88 -7.05 -6.46 21.36
CA CYS A 88 -7.42 -7.75 21.96
C CYS A 88 -8.58 -7.66 22.96
N VAL A 89 -9.47 -6.67 22.79
CA VAL A 89 -10.71 -6.54 23.57
C VAL A 89 -11.82 -7.35 22.91
N LYS A 90 -12.75 -7.88 23.72
CA LYS A 90 -13.88 -8.72 23.26
C LYS A 90 -14.79 -8.09 22.19
N ASP A 91 -14.79 -6.77 22.01
CA ASP A 91 -15.65 -6.10 21.03
C ASP A 91 -14.95 -4.95 20.28
N VAL A 92 -13.96 -5.30 19.45
CA VAL A 92 -13.28 -4.36 18.55
C VAL A 92 -14.01 -4.20 17.20
N THR A 93 -15.04 -5.03 16.94
CA THR A 93 -15.72 -5.11 15.63
C THR A 93 -16.30 -3.78 15.13
N SER A 94 -16.97 -3.05 16.02
CA SER A 94 -17.61 -1.76 15.73
C SER A 94 -16.62 -0.61 15.52
N HIS A 95 -15.34 -0.85 15.77
CA HIS A 95 -14.28 0.15 15.77
C HIS A 95 -13.33 0.01 14.57
N ILE A 96 -13.53 -1.00 13.71
CA ILE A 96 -12.63 -1.32 12.60
C ILE A 96 -13.26 -0.98 11.26
N THR A 97 -12.53 -0.19 10.46
CA THR A 97 -12.80 0.01 9.03
C THR A 97 -11.66 -0.58 8.24
N CYS A 98 -11.90 -1.67 7.51
CA CYS A 98 -10.84 -2.23 6.67
C CYS A 98 -10.58 -1.37 5.43
N HIS A 99 -9.32 -1.36 4.99
CA HIS A 99 -8.90 -0.75 3.76
C HIS A 99 -8.65 -1.85 2.69
N THR A 100 -8.74 -1.49 1.41
CA THR A 100 -8.55 -2.40 0.27
C THR A 100 -7.30 -2.01 -0.53
N LEU A 101 -6.79 -2.92 -1.36
CA LEU A 101 -5.68 -2.68 -2.31
C LEU A 101 -4.32 -2.45 -1.63
N HIS A 102 -3.99 -3.26 -0.62
CA HIS A 102 -2.66 -3.25 0.00
C HIS A 102 -1.86 -4.47 -0.44
N LEU A 103 -0.92 -4.27 -1.35
CA LEU A 103 -0.16 -5.38 -1.96
C LEU A 103 0.96 -5.89 -1.03
N ASN A 104 1.53 -5.01 -0.18
CA ASN A 104 2.71 -5.33 0.64
C ASN A 104 2.41 -5.63 2.11
N LYS A 105 1.12 -5.59 2.50
CA LYS A 105 0.67 -5.78 3.89
C LYS A 105 -0.44 -6.81 3.93
N ALA A 106 -0.37 -7.72 4.91
CA ALA A 106 -1.37 -8.77 5.10
C ALA A 106 -2.74 -8.18 5.49
N ALA A 107 -2.74 -7.10 6.28
CA ALA A 107 -3.92 -6.35 6.66
C ALA A 107 -3.58 -4.88 6.89
N VAL A 108 -4.47 -4.00 6.42
CA VAL A 108 -4.47 -2.58 6.75
C VAL A 108 -5.90 -2.17 7.10
N PHE A 109 -6.07 -1.53 8.25
CA PHE A 109 -7.37 -1.09 8.71
C PHE A 109 -7.28 0.13 9.60
N THR A 110 -8.32 0.95 9.61
CA THR A 110 -8.46 2.01 10.60
C THR A 110 -9.10 1.46 11.87
N LEU A 111 -8.45 1.71 13.00
CA LEU A 111 -9.03 1.58 14.34
C LEU A 111 -9.54 2.93 14.83
N THR A 112 -10.83 3.01 15.12
CA THR A 112 -11.52 4.20 15.62
C THR A 112 -11.89 3.99 17.09
N SER A 113 -11.44 4.86 17.97
CA SER A 113 -11.85 4.93 19.37
C SER A 113 -12.56 6.27 19.63
N GLN A 114 -13.21 6.42 20.80
CA GLN A 114 -14.06 7.58 21.11
C GLN A 114 -13.41 8.94 20.80
N ASN A 115 -12.09 9.07 21.03
CA ASN A 115 -11.33 10.31 20.83
C ASN A 115 -10.06 10.13 19.98
N SER A 116 -9.92 9.01 19.25
CA SER A 116 -8.73 8.83 18.41
C SER A 116 -8.99 7.90 17.24
N LYS A 117 -8.34 8.19 16.12
CA LYS A 117 -8.34 7.37 14.92
C LYS A 117 -6.89 7.05 14.56
N LYS A 118 -6.61 5.82 14.19
CA LYS A 118 -5.26 5.38 13.78
C LYS A 118 -5.37 4.33 12.69
N VAL A 119 -4.37 4.26 11.82
CA VAL A 119 -4.24 3.20 10.82
C VAL A 119 -3.35 2.11 11.40
N VAL A 120 -3.84 0.88 11.44
CA VAL A 120 -3.11 -0.31 11.86
C VAL A 120 -2.68 -1.07 10.62
N LYS A 121 -1.41 -1.46 10.55
CA LYS A 121 -0.80 -2.20 9.46
C LYS A 121 -0.12 -3.44 10.02
N SER A 122 -0.22 -4.56 9.32
CA SER A 122 0.47 -5.80 9.66
C SER A 122 1.70 -6.01 8.78
N VAL A 123 2.76 -6.56 9.35
CA VAL A 123 3.93 -7.02 8.59
C VAL A 123 3.77 -8.48 8.20
N ILE A 124 4.08 -8.80 6.94
CA ILE A 124 4.14 -10.16 6.39
C ILE A 124 5.55 -10.73 6.64
N ASP A 125 5.68 -12.04 6.84
CA ASP A 125 6.99 -12.68 6.91
C ASP A 125 7.75 -12.54 5.57
N ALA A 126 9.08 -12.37 5.61
CA ALA A 126 9.89 -12.26 4.38
C ALA A 126 9.76 -13.52 3.49
N ALA A 127 9.63 -14.70 4.10
CA ALA A 127 9.38 -15.95 3.37
C ALA A 127 7.97 -16.05 2.76
N GLU A 128 6.99 -15.34 3.34
CA GLU A 128 5.62 -15.27 2.80
C GLU A 128 5.51 -14.21 1.71
N ARG A 129 6.34 -13.15 1.72
CA ARG A 129 6.49 -12.20 0.61
C ARG A 129 6.96 -12.88 -0.68
N GLU A 130 7.94 -13.78 -0.58
CA GLU A 130 8.42 -14.57 -1.73
C GLU A 130 7.33 -15.48 -2.34
N ILE A 131 6.33 -15.91 -1.55
CA ILE A 131 5.24 -16.80 -1.98
C ILE A 131 4.01 -16.02 -2.47
N ALA A 132 3.73 -14.85 -1.89
CA ALA A 132 2.59 -14.00 -2.27
C ALA A 132 2.74 -13.39 -3.66
N VAL A 133 3.97 -13.23 -4.15
CA VAL A 133 4.29 -12.73 -5.49
C VAL A 133 4.62 -13.90 -6.42
N ASP A 134 3.64 -14.78 -6.66
CA ASP A 134 3.75 -15.83 -7.68
C ASP A 134 3.72 -15.17 -9.07
N GLY A 135 4.91 -14.82 -9.61
CA GLY A 135 5.10 -14.50 -11.03
C GLY A 135 5.88 -13.22 -11.38
N VAL A 136 6.27 -12.39 -10.42
CA VAL A 136 7.29 -11.35 -10.62
C VAL A 136 8.25 -11.47 -9.46
N GLN A 137 9.35 -12.16 -9.69
CA GLN A 137 10.51 -12.00 -8.85
C GLN A 137 10.84 -10.50 -8.91
N ASP A 138 10.51 -9.74 -7.87
CA ASP A 138 11.14 -8.44 -7.65
C ASP A 138 12.61 -8.76 -7.35
N GLU A 139 13.37 -9.02 -8.42
CA GLU A 139 14.84 -9.13 -8.40
C GLU A 139 15.46 -7.86 -7.79
N HIS A 140 14.67 -6.79 -7.62
CA HIS A 140 14.99 -5.60 -6.87
C HIS A 140 15.01 -5.86 -5.35
N ASP A 141 13.96 -6.35 -4.70
CA ASP A 141 13.94 -6.45 -3.23
C ASP A 141 14.99 -7.42 -2.66
N ASP A 142 15.26 -8.54 -3.35
CA ASP A 142 16.27 -9.53 -2.94
C ASP A 142 17.71 -9.03 -3.14
N LEU A 143 17.95 -8.12 -4.09
CA LEU A 143 19.31 -7.59 -4.31
C LEU A 143 19.73 -6.60 -3.21
N TYR A 144 18.78 -5.87 -2.63
CA TYR A 144 19.07 -4.68 -1.85
C TYR A 144 19.19 -4.93 -0.34
N TRP A 145 18.53 -5.96 0.22
CA TRP A 145 18.39 -6.14 1.67
C TRP A 145 18.85 -7.48 2.25
N ASN A 146 19.96 -8.00 1.72
CA ASN A 146 20.57 -9.31 2.01
C ASN A 146 20.97 -9.64 3.47
N GLN A 147 20.54 -8.87 4.48
CA GLN A 147 20.80 -9.18 5.90
C GLN A 147 19.51 -9.57 6.61
N LYS A 148 19.25 -10.88 6.68
CA LYS A 148 18.18 -11.42 7.54
C LYS A 148 18.52 -11.14 9.00
N PHE A 149 17.58 -10.56 9.75
CA PHE A 149 17.76 -10.40 11.19
C PHE A 149 17.63 -11.80 11.85
N GLU A 150 18.74 -12.40 12.28
CA GLU A 150 18.76 -13.75 12.87
C GLU A 150 17.83 -13.85 14.10
N GLN A 151 16.84 -14.74 14.03
CA GLN A 151 15.76 -14.84 15.04
C GLN A 151 15.93 -16.01 16.04
N GLN A 152 16.95 -16.86 15.87
CA GLN A 152 17.03 -18.16 16.54
C GLN A 152 17.56 -18.12 17.99
N HIS A 153 18.20 -17.04 18.43
CA HIS A 153 18.73 -16.89 19.78
C HIS A 153 18.46 -15.48 20.31
N ILE A 154 17.88 -15.35 21.50
CA ILE A 154 17.68 -14.04 22.14
C ILE A 154 19.06 -13.53 22.58
N PRO A 155 19.56 -12.43 21.99
CA PRO A 155 20.88 -11.90 22.30
C PRO A 155 20.90 -11.18 23.66
N SER A 156 22.11 -10.95 24.21
CA SER A 156 22.28 -10.02 25.33
C SER A 156 21.77 -8.62 24.94
N LYS A 157 21.44 -7.78 25.94
CA LYS A 157 20.96 -6.42 25.67
C LYS A 157 21.97 -5.64 24.82
N GLU A 158 23.24 -5.71 25.18
CA GLU A 158 24.33 -5.06 24.46
C GLU A 158 24.45 -5.57 23.02
N ASP A 159 24.39 -6.89 22.81
CA ASP A 159 24.43 -7.49 21.47
C ASP A 159 23.21 -7.10 20.64
N PHE A 160 22.02 -7.05 21.24
CA PHE A 160 20.80 -6.63 20.56
C PHE A 160 20.89 -5.19 20.09
N PHE A 161 21.32 -4.28 20.97
CA PHE A 161 21.54 -2.87 20.62
C PHE A 161 22.54 -2.75 19.46
N SER A 162 23.65 -3.48 19.52
CA SER A 162 24.67 -3.48 18.46
C SER A 162 24.11 -3.98 17.12
N ARG A 163 23.35 -5.08 17.14
CA ARG A 163 22.70 -5.65 15.94
C ARG A 163 21.68 -4.70 15.33
N VAL A 164 20.80 -4.12 16.14
CA VAL A 164 19.82 -3.12 15.68
C VAL A 164 20.55 -1.90 15.10
N THR A 165 21.58 -1.39 15.78
CA THR A 165 22.36 -0.24 15.28
C THR A 165 22.97 -0.53 13.91
N THR A 166 23.59 -1.71 13.76
CA THR A 166 24.24 -2.11 12.52
C THR A 166 23.22 -2.24 11.39
N TYR A 167 22.10 -2.90 11.65
CA TYR A 167 21.03 -3.08 10.67
C TYR A 167 20.47 -1.74 10.20
N VAL A 168 20.13 -0.84 11.13
CA VAL A 168 19.54 0.46 10.80
C VAL A 168 20.54 1.37 10.09
N ASN A 169 21.82 1.36 10.48
CA ASN A 169 22.84 2.13 9.76
C ASN A 169 23.02 1.63 8.32
N ASN A 170 22.97 0.30 8.12
CA ASN A 170 23.02 -0.28 6.78
C ASN A 170 21.79 0.09 5.94
N PHE A 171 20.61 0.08 6.57
CA PHE A 171 19.34 0.49 5.95
C PHE A 171 19.36 1.96 5.48
N VAL A 172 19.77 2.86 6.38
CA VAL A 172 19.81 4.29 6.10
C VAL A 172 21.01 4.68 5.21
N GLY A 173 22.04 3.83 5.14
CA GLY A 173 23.30 4.11 4.43
C GLY A 173 24.24 5.05 5.19
N SER A 174 23.93 5.40 6.44
CA SER A 174 24.74 6.28 7.30
C SER A 174 24.44 6.04 8.78
N GLU A 175 25.23 6.65 9.67
CA GLU A 175 25.04 6.55 11.12
C GLU A 175 23.76 7.29 11.56
N VAL A 176 22.85 6.57 12.23
CA VAL A 176 21.63 7.16 12.78
C VAL A 176 21.77 7.60 14.23
N SER A 177 20.94 8.57 14.63
CA SER A 177 20.89 9.07 16.00
C SER A 177 20.59 7.95 17.01
N TRP A 178 21.32 7.96 18.13
CA TRP A 178 21.11 7.05 19.26
C TRP A 178 19.66 7.07 19.78
N LYS A 179 18.95 8.20 19.60
CA LYS A 179 17.53 8.33 19.97
C LYS A 179 16.64 7.39 19.15
N VAL A 180 16.92 7.24 17.85
CA VAL A 180 16.19 6.32 16.95
C VAL A 180 16.44 4.88 17.37
N ILE A 181 17.71 4.51 17.59
CA ILE A 181 18.10 3.15 18.03
C ILE A 181 17.44 2.81 19.36
N THR A 182 17.57 3.68 20.36
CA THR A 182 16.97 3.47 21.69
C THR A 182 15.47 3.27 21.58
N LYS A 183 14.81 4.05 20.71
CA LYS A 183 13.37 3.93 20.50
C LYS A 183 12.98 2.61 19.84
N LEU A 184 13.70 2.14 18.83
CA LEU A 184 13.49 0.82 18.21
C LEU A 184 13.67 -0.30 19.23
N VAL A 185 14.74 -0.24 20.02
CA VAL A 185 14.95 -1.23 21.09
C VAL A 185 13.85 -1.15 22.15
N ASN A 186 13.33 0.04 22.45
CA ASN A 186 12.20 0.19 23.36
C ASN A 186 10.92 -0.46 22.81
N TYR A 187 10.70 -0.41 21.49
CA TYR A 187 9.61 -1.12 20.83
C TYR A 187 9.78 -2.64 20.86
N SER A 188 10.98 -3.20 21.00
CA SER A 188 11.08 -4.68 21.06
C SER A 188 10.42 -5.27 22.30
N HIS A 189 10.26 -4.46 23.36
CA HIS A 189 9.79 -4.89 24.68
C HIS A 189 10.59 -6.06 25.29
N LEU A 190 11.71 -6.48 24.69
CA LEU A 190 12.47 -7.67 25.07
C LEU A 190 13.08 -7.61 26.46
N TYR A 191 13.42 -6.40 26.93
CA TYR A 191 14.13 -6.18 28.18
C TYR A 191 13.33 -5.34 29.19
N PHE A 192 12.01 -5.19 28.99
CA PHE A 192 11.15 -4.36 29.85
C PHE A 192 10.42 -5.15 30.92
N THR A 193 10.02 -6.37 30.60
CA THR A 193 9.46 -7.34 31.54
C THR A 193 10.60 -8.28 31.93
N ASP A 194 10.69 -8.70 33.20
CA ASP A 194 11.69 -9.67 33.70
C ASP A 194 11.60 -11.08 33.03
N THR A 195 10.91 -11.19 31.90
CA THR A 195 10.67 -12.38 31.11
C THR A 195 11.00 -12.11 29.64
N GLU A 196 12.06 -12.74 29.15
CA GLU A 196 12.38 -12.79 27.73
C GLU A 196 11.35 -13.66 26.99
N SER A 197 10.65 -13.09 26.01
CA SER A 197 9.66 -13.80 25.18
C SER A 197 10.20 -14.01 23.76
N PRO A 198 10.46 -15.26 23.33
CA PRO A 198 10.84 -15.56 21.95
C PRO A 198 9.84 -15.05 20.91
N ALA A 199 8.54 -15.04 21.24
CA ALA A 199 7.48 -14.56 20.36
C ALA A 199 7.59 -13.04 20.11
N ASN A 200 7.96 -12.26 21.12
CA ASN A 200 8.22 -10.83 20.97
C ASN A 200 9.47 -10.58 20.13
N HIS A 201 10.51 -11.39 20.33
CA HIS A 201 11.75 -11.29 19.55
C HIS A 201 11.49 -11.54 18.07
N GLN A 202 10.73 -12.60 17.77
CA GLN A 202 10.33 -12.93 16.41
C GLN A 202 9.46 -11.82 15.79
N SER A 203 8.46 -11.34 16.54
CA SER A 203 7.55 -10.28 16.08
C SER A 203 8.28 -8.98 15.79
N PHE A 204 9.19 -8.57 16.68
CA PHE A 204 10.04 -7.39 16.48
C PHE A 204 10.99 -7.60 15.30
N GLY A 205 11.56 -8.79 15.16
CA GLY A 205 12.38 -9.17 14.00
C GLY A 205 11.64 -8.98 12.68
N LYS A 206 10.34 -9.32 12.62
CA LYS A 206 9.50 -9.03 11.44
C LYS A 206 9.33 -7.52 11.23
N LEU A 207 8.98 -6.78 12.28
CA LEU A 207 8.77 -5.34 12.21
C LEU A 207 10.02 -4.58 11.72
N ILE A 208 11.20 -4.84 12.29
CA ILE A 208 12.42 -4.11 11.92
C ILE A 208 12.86 -4.38 10.48
N GLN A 209 12.48 -5.53 9.91
CA GLN A 209 12.75 -5.88 8.51
C GLN A 209 11.72 -5.29 7.54
N ASP A 210 10.63 -4.71 8.03
CA ASP A 210 9.65 -4.00 7.20
C ASP A 210 10.14 -2.59 6.90
N HIS A 211 10.31 -2.29 5.61
CA HIS A 211 10.81 -0.99 5.13
C HIS A 211 9.94 0.17 5.61
N GLU A 212 8.61 0.03 5.51
CA GLU A 212 7.68 1.07 5.93
C GLU A 212 7.78 1.36 7.43
N PHE A 213 7.76 0.32 8.26
CA PHE A 213 7.88 0.45 9.70
C PHE A 213 9.20 1.12 10.08
N LEU A 214 10.31 0.63 9.52
CA LEU A 214 11.63 1.17 9.84
C LEU A 214 11.75 2.63 9.39
N THR A 215 11.33 2.95 8.17
CA THR A 215 11.31 4.33 7.65
C THR A 215 10.44 5.24 8.51
N SER A 216 9.27 4.77 8.94
CA SER A 216 8.37 5.52 9.83
C SER A 216 9.05 5.88 11.16
N VAL A 217 9.86 4.98 11.72
CA VAL A 217 10.60 5.25 12.96
C VAL A 217 11.79 6.19 12.74
N VAL A 218 12.55 5.98 11.67
CA VAL A 218 13.73 6.81 11.34
C VAL A 218 13.31 8.25 11.00
N PHE A 219 12.21 8.44 10.26
CA PHE A 219 11.77 9.75 9.77
C PHE A 219 10.78 10.45 10.68
N GLU A 220 10.44 9.88 11.84
CA GLU A 220 9.41 10.44 12.72
C GLU A 220 9.68 11.90 13.12
N GLU A 221 10.94 12.27 13.33
CA GLU A 221 11.31 13.64 13.77
C GLU A 221 11.19 14.69 12.67
N LEU A 222 10.98 14.28 11.42
CA LEU A 222 10.79 15.19 10.29
C LEU A 222 9.36 15.75 10.25
N TYR A 223 8.41 15.12 10.94
CA TYR A 223 6.99 15.47 10.94
C TYR A 223 6.33 15.51 9.54
N LEU A 224 6.92 14.83 8.56
CA LEU A 224 6.41 14.69 7.19
C LEU A 224 5.62 13.39 6.96
N PHE A 225 5.73 12.43 7.87
CA PHE A 225 5.15 11.10 7.72
C PHE A 225 4.31 10.74 8.95
N PRO A 226 3.33 9.82 8.82
CA PRO A 226 2.54 9.36 9.95
C PRO A 226 3.41 8.75 11.05
N LYS A 227 3.29 9.27 12.26
CA LYS A 227 4.05 8.79 13.41
C LYS A 227 3.53 7.45 13.92
N ILE A 228 4.44 6.57 14.36
CA ILE A 228 4.08 5.33 15.07
C ILE A 228 3.44 5.70 16.42
N THR A 229 2.22 5.20 16.65
CA THR A 229 1.41 5.40 17.85
C THR A 229 1.37 4.19 18.78
N GLY A 230 1.79 3.02 18.28
CA GLY A 230 1.89 1.79 19.06
C GLY A 230 2.21 0.57 18.20
N ILE A 231 2.54 -0.53 18.86
CA ILE A 231 2.84 -1.83 18.26
C ILE A 231 2.13 -2.94 19.04
N CYS A 232 1.88 -4.06 18.38
CA CYS A 232 1.38 -5.29 18.98
C CYS A 232 1.76 -6.49 18.12
N GLY A 233 2.62 -7.38 18.62
CA GLY A 233 3.14 -8.47 17.80
C GLY A 233 3.78 -7.93 16.50
N SER A 234 3.42 -8.48 15.35
CA SER A 234 3.85 -8.02 14.02
C SER A 234 3.01 -6.86 13.44
N TYR A 235 2.20 -6.19 14.27
CA TYR A 235 1.35 -5.06 13.87
C TYR A 235 1.88 -3.77 14.46
N TYR A 236 1.73 -2.70 13.71
CA TYR A 236 2.00 -1.34 14.18
C TYR A 236 0.87 -0.41 13.78
N ALA A 237 0.69 0.65 14.56
CA ALA A 237 -0.31 1.67 14.29
C ALA A 237 0.36 3.02 14.06
N VAL A 238 -0.13 3.77 13.08
CA VAL A 238 0.30 5.13 12.77
C VAL A 238 -0.82 6.15 12.94
N GLU A 239 -0.45 7.43 13.04
CA GLU A 239 -1.39 8.55 13.01
C GLU A 239 -2.35 8.44 11.80
N TYR A 240 -3.61 8.81 12.01
CA TYR A 240 -4.59 8.84 10.94
C TYR A 240 -4.53 10.15 10.16
N PHE A 241 -4.49 10.02 8.84
CA PHE A 241 -4.67 11.11 7.89
C PHE A 241 -5.79 10.70 6.93
N GLU A 242 -6.68 11.63 6.59
CA GLU A 242 -7.69 11.39 5.56
C GLU A 242 -7.02 11.47 4.18
N PRO A 243 -7.04 10.39 3.37
CA PRO A 243 -6.37 10.36 2.08
C PRO A 243 -7.03 11.32 1.08
N LEU A 244 -6.24 11.79 0.11
CA LEU A 244 -6.70 12.70 -0.97
C LEU A 244 -7.91 12.12 -1.71
N THR A 245 -7.85 10.83 -1.99
CA THR A 245 -8.95 10.04 -2.53
C THR A 245 -8.90 8.65 -1.93
N ARG A 246 -10.08 8.08 -1.65
CA ARG A 246 -10.22 6.67 -1.27
C ARG A 246 -10.33 5.76 -2.49
N ASN A 247 -10.58 6.34 -3.66
CA ASN A 247 -10.68 5.62 -4.91
C ASN A 247 -10.12 6.50 -6.05
N PRO A 248 -8.89 6.23 -6.52
CA PRO A 248 -8.28 7.04 -7.58
C PRO A 248 -9.04 6.95 -8.91
N MET A 249 -9.89 5.93 -9.10
CA MET A 249 -10.71 5.74 -10.30
C MET A 249 -11.95 6.64 -10.34
N GLN A 250 -12.27 7.33 -9.25
CA GLN A 250 -13.42 8.23 -9.20
C GLN A 250 -13.00 9.69 -9.38
N PRO A 251 -13.80 10.49 -10.10
CA PRO A 251 -13.57 11.92 -10.17
C PRO A 251 -13.54 12.54 -8.77
N PHE A 252 -12.67 13.53 -8.58
CA PHE A 252 -12.64 14.31 -7.36
C PHE A 252 -13.98 15.02 -7.13
N THR A 253 -14.61 14.76 -5.99
CA THR A 253 -15.88 15.40 -5.58
C THR A 253 -15.68 16.79 -4.97
N MET A 254 -14.43 17.21 -4.77
CA MET A 254 -14.05 18.52 -4.23
C MET A 254 -14.15 19.64 -5.28
N THR A 255 -14.46 20.85 -4.81
CA THR A 255 -14.48 22.05 -5.65
C THR A 255 -13.09 22.32 -6.25
N TRP A 256 -13.04 22.98 -7.41
CA TRP A 256 -11.77 23.37 -8.03
C TRP A 256 -10.87 24.18 -7.10
N ARG A 257 -11.45 25.10 -6.34
CA ARG A 257 -10.75 25.83 -5.29
C ARG A 257 -10.07 24.88 -4.30
N ASN A 258 -10.78 23.89 -3.76
CA ASN A 258 -10.20 22.93 -2.81
C ASN A 258 -9.11 22.07 -3.46
N ARG A 259 -9.25 21.70 -4.74
CA ARG A 259 -8.22 20.98 -5.50
C ARG A 259 -6.93 21.80 -5.58
N LEU A 260 -7.03 23.10 -5.88
CA LEU A 260 -5.89 24.02 -5.88
C LEU A 260 -5.23 24.15 -4.50
N TRP A 261 -6.01 24.25 -3.43
CA TRP A 261 -5.47 24.28 -2.06
C TRP A 261 -4.70 22.99 -1.72
N LYS A 262 -5.27 21.82 -2.03
CA LYS A 262 -4.59 20.53 -1.83
C LYS A 262 -3.31 20.42 -2.66
N ALA A 263 -3.32 20.91 -3.91
CA ALA A 263 -2.12 20.94 -4.74
C ALA A 263 -1.03 21.87 -4.18
N LEU A 264 -1.41 23.04 -3.65
CA LEU A 264 -0.48 23.96 -2.98
C LEU A 264 0.14 23.33 -1.73
N ASP A 265 -0.66 22.62 -0.93
CA ASP A 265 -0.15 21.93 0.25
C ASP A 265 0.82 20.79 -0.13
N ILE A 266 0.50 20.02 -1.17
CA ILE A 266 1.41 18.99 -1.71
C ILE A 266 2.72 19.63 -2.18
N LEU A 267 2.69 20.74 -2.93
CA LEU A 267 3.93 21.39 -3.38
C LEU A 267 4.82 21.83 -2.22
N LYS A 268 4.24 22.44 -1.18
CA LYS A 268 4.99 22.82 0.04
C LYS A 268 5.61 21.59 0.70
N TYR A 269 4.85 20.51 0.78
CA TYR A 269 5.34 19.23 1.30
C TYR A 269 6.53 18.70 0.49
N ILE A 270 6.47 18.73 -0.85
CA ILE A 270 7.57 18.32 -1.72
C ILE A 270 8.81 19.19 -1.52
N GLY A 271 8.65 20.51 -1.39
CA GLY A 271 9.78 21.41 -1.09
C GLY A 271 10.44 21.12 0.27
N GLN A 272 9.68 20.63 1.25
CA GLN A 272 10.24 20.21 2.54
C GLN A 272 11.10 18.95 2.40
N LEU A 273 10.74 17.97 1.56
CA LEU A 273 11.53 16.75 1.36
C LEU A 273 12.95 17.02 0.81
N GLU A 274 13.13 18.12 0.10
CA GLU A 274 14.43 18.52 -0.45
C GLU A 274 15.38 19.12 0.61
N THR A 275 14.84 19.60 1.74
CA THR A 275 15.59 20.48 2.67
C THR A 275 15.49 20.11 4.14
N VAL A 276 14.49 19.32 4.56
CA VAL A 276 14.24 19.01 5.98
C VAL A 276 15.27 18.04 6.57
N GLY A 277 15.81 17.16 5.72
CA GLY A 277 16.70 16.08 6.10
C GLY A 277 18.18 16.44 5.99
N ARG A 278 19.03 15.47 6.33
CA ARG A 278 20.48 15.54 6.07
C ARG A 278 20.81 15.53 4.57
N GLU A 279 19.92 14.95 3.78
CA GLU A 279 19.96 14.87 2.33
C GLU A 279 18.52 14.78 1.80
N PRO A 280 18.28 14.98 0.50
CA PRO A 280 16.96 14.88 -0.10
C PRO A 280 16.29 13.52 0.17
N ILE A 281 14.98 13.56 0.36
CA ILE A 281 14.14 12.36 0.48
C ILE A 281 13.36 12.18 -0.82
N HIS A 282 13.41 10.97 -1.37
CA HIS A 282 12.73 10.60 -2.60
C HIS A 282 11.47 9.80 -2.32
N LEU A 283 10.41 10.15 -3.06
CA LEU A 283 9.21 9.35 -3.17
C LEU A 283 9.29 8.58 -4.48
N CYS A 284 9.41 7.25 -4.40
CA CYS A 284 9.56 6.41 -5.58
C CYS A 284 8.30 5.62 -5.94
N ASP A 285 7.26 5.54 -5.10
CA ASP A 285 5.95 5.01 -5.52
C ASP A 285 4.82 5.97 -5.13
N VAL A 286 4.54 6.91 -6.01
CA VAL A 286 3.58 8.00 -5.77
C VAL A 286 2.21 7.64 -6.35
N LYS A 287 1.19 7.66 -5.50
CA LYS A 287 -0.23 7.50 -5.87
C LYS A 287 -1.10 8.54 -5.16
N HIS A 288 -2.31 8.80 -5.67
CA HIS A 288 -3.22 9.80 -5.08
C HIS A 288 -3.57 9.48 -3.63
N ASP A 289 -3.84 8.22 -3.32
CA ASP A 289 -4.17 7.73 -1.99
C ASP A 289 -2.98 7.70 -1.02
N HIS A 290 -1.77 7.98 -1.50
CA HIS A 290 -0.58 8.11 -0.65
C HIS A 290 -0.42 9.51 -0.05
N PHE A 291 -1.24 10.50 -0.40
CA PHE A 291 -1.26 11.81 0.29
C PHE A 291 -2.46 11.90 1.21
N GLY A 292 -2.26 12.39 2.43
CA GLY A 292 -3.37 12.61 3.38
C GLY A 292 -3.23 13.87 4.23
N TRP A 293 -4.36 14.28 4.82
CA TRP A 293 -4.45 15.44 5.71
C TRP A 293 -5.01 15.04 7.07
N ASP A 294 -4.45 15.60 8.14
CA ASP A 294 -5.04 15.50 9.47
C ASP A 294 -6.05 16.62 9.75
N GLU A 295 -6.65 16.62 10.94
CA GLU A 295 -7.63 17.63 11.37
C GLU A 295 -7.06 19.07 11.46
N ARG A 296 -5.73 19.22 11.35
CA ARG A 296 -5.01 20.50 11.37
C ARG A 296 -4.48 20.88 10.00
N ASP A 297 -4.96 20.22 8.94
CA ASP A 297 -4.52 20.37 7.55
C ASP A 297 -3.02 20.11 7.35
N ARG A 298 -2.36 19.33 8.22
CA ARG A 298 -0.99 18.87 7.95
C ARG A 298 -1.03 17.81 6.86
N VAL A 299 -0.19 17.97 5.85
CA VAL A 299 0.02 16.94 4.82
C VAL A 299 1.00 15.90 5.32
N ALA A 300 0.73 14.64 5.01
CA ALA A 300 1.71 13.58 5.11
C ALA A 300 1.64 12.65 3.90
N PHE A 301 2.77 12.02 3.59
CA PHE A 301 2.82 10.87 2.67
C PHE A 301 2.62 9.58 3.48
N LEU A 302 1.65 8.75 3.08
CA LEU A 302 1.07 7.69 3.90
C LEU A 302 1.66 6.30 3.63
N ASP A 303 2.25 6.11 2.45
CA ASP A 303 2.93 4.89 2.06
C ASP A 303 4.44 5.13 2.08
N LEU A 304 5.17 4.41 2.93
CA LEU A 304 6.60 4.61 3.09
C LEU A 304 7.43 3.45 2.52
N ASP A 305 6.81 2.46 1.86
CA ASP A 305 7.49 1.26 1.33
C ASP A 305 8.61 1.62 0.34
N SER A 306 8.45 2.70 -0.43
CA SER A 306 9.45 3.17 -1.42
C SER A 306 9.89 4.62 -1.18
N VAL A 307 9.99 5.00 0.10
CA VAL A 307 10.55 6.29 0.52
C VAL A 307 11.98 6.09 0.97
N LEU A 308 12.90 6.84 0.36
CA LEU A 308 14.34 6.65 0.51
C LEU A 308 15.07 7.98 0.69
N TYR A 309 16.15 7.96 1.43
CA TYR A 309 17.16 9.01 1.30
C TYR A 309 17.91 8.87 -0.04
N GLU A 310 18.45 9.99 -0.55
CA GLU A 310 19.31 10.02 -1.75
C GLU A 310 20.42 8.96 -1.68
N SER A 311 21.20 8.88 -0.59
CA SER A 311 22.27 7.88 -0.47
C SER A 311 21.79 6.43 -0.66
N SER A 312 20.60 6.11 -0.14
CA SER A 312 20.03 4.76 -0.26
C SER A 312 19.59 4.48 -1.70
N LEU A 313 18.93 5.44 -2.35
CA LEU A 313 18.51 5.31 -3.75
C LEU A 313 19.72 5.17 -4.69
N LEU A 314 20.73 6.01 -4.53
CA LEU A 314 21.93 5.97 -5.37
C LEU A 314 22.73 4.68 -5.18
N LYS A 315 22.79 4.16 -3.94
CA LYS A 315 23.42 2.87 -3.67
C LYS A 315 22.65 1.71 -4.30
N MET A 316 21.32 1.78 -4.38
CA MET A 316 20.53 0.79 -5.12
C MET A 316 20.89 0.81 -6.61
N MET A 317 20.97 2.00 -7.23
CA MET A 317 21.38 2.16 -8.63
C MET A 317 22.81 1.68 -8.88
N GLU A 318 23.74 1.96 -7.97
CA GLU A 318 25.14 1.50 -8.07
C GLU A 318 25.24 -0.04 -8.00
N ASN A 319 24.41 -0.66 -7.16
CA ASN A 319 24.40 -2.11 -6.95
C ASN A 319 23.72 -2.88 -8.09
N THR A 320 23.00 -2.21 -9.00
CA THR A 320 22.43 -2.85 -10.19
C THR A 320 23.56 -3.47 -11.03
N PRO A 321 23.63 -4.81 -11.16
CA PRO A 321 24.81 -5.48 -11.71
C PRO A 321 25.05 -5.14 -13.18
N HIS A 322 23.97 -5.13 -13.98
CA HIS A 322 23.97 -4.80 -15.39
C HIS A 322 22.66 -4.16 -15.80
N CYS A 323 22.72 -3.26 -16.77
CA CYS A 323 21.55 -2.67 -17.42
C CYS A 323 21.67 -2.76 -18.94
N SER A 324 20.53 -2.90 -19.61
CA SER A 324 20.37 -2.80 -21.07
C SER A 324 19.59 -1.55 -21.45
N ASN A 325 18.58 -1.19 -20.65
CA ASN A 325 17.70 -0.04 -20.85
C ASN A 325 17.72 0.89 -19.63
N HIS A 326 17.26 2.13 -19.79
CA HIS A 326 17.18 3.09 -18.67
C HIS A 326 16.23 2.64 -17.55
N GLU A 327 15.15 1.93 -17.89
CA GLU A 327 14.20 1.40 -16.90
C GLU A 327 14.84 0.37 -15.96
N ASP A 328 15.86 -0.38 -16.42
CA ASP A 328 16.61 -1.33 -15.56
C ASP A 328 17.36 -0.62 -14.41
N CYS A 329 17.57 0.70 -14.53
CA CYS A 329 18.19 1.55 -13.53
C CYS A 329 17.17 2.36 -12.71
N SER A 330 15.87 2.18 -12.97
CA SER A 330 14.82 2.91 -12.30
C SER A 330 14.33 2.13 -11.08
N TYR A 331 14.07 2.84 -9.99
CA TYR A 331 13.39 2.29 -8.83
C TYR A 331 11.99 2.88 -8.79
N PHE A 332 11.02 2.15 -9.34
CA PHE A 332 9.64 2.62 -9.54
C PHE A 332 9.59 3.98 -10.28
N ASP A 333 9.02 5.03 -9.66
CA ASP A 333 8.92 6.39 -10.20
C ASP A 333 10.24 7.17 -10.19
N CYS A 334 11.27 6.65 -9.50
CA CYS A 334 12.60 7.25 -9.48
C CYS A 334 13.41 6.75 -10.69
N LYS A 335 13.42 7.55 -11.76
CA LYS A 335 14.00 7.15 -13.05
C LYS A 335 15.51 7.22 -13.05
N GLY A 336 16.19 6.14 -13.44
CA GLY A 336 17.64 6.09 -13.65
C GLY A 336 18.03 6.08 -15.12
N ARG A 337 19.35 6.02 -15.38
CA ARG A 337 19.91 5.97 -16.74
C ARG A 337 20.95 4.87 -16.87
N CYS A 338 20.74 3.96 -17.81
CA CYS A 338 21.76 3.01 -18.22
C CYS A 338 22.82 3.64 -19.13
N HIS A 339 24.09 3.47 -18.78
CA HIS A 339 25.21 3.83 -19.64
C HIS A 339 25.57 2.66 -20.56
N HIS A 340 24.99 2.63 -21.76
CA HIS A 340 25.04 1.51 -22.72
C HIS A 340 26.44 1.05 -23.16
N ARG A 341 27.50 1.84 -22.95
CA ARG A 341 28.88 1.40 -23.27
C ARG A 341 29.47 0.53 -22.17
N THR A 342 29.08 0.77 -20.92
CA THR A 342 29.59 0.05 -19.75
C THR A 342 28.57 -0.95 -19.23
N ASN A 343 27.31 -0.88 -19.69
CA ASN A 343 26.17 -1.65 -19.18
C ASN A 343 26.05 -1.52 -17.66
N ARG A 344 26.22 -0.28 -17.17
CA ARG A 344 26.13 0.10 -15.75
C ARG A 344 25.19 1.28 -15.61
N CYS A 345 24.47 1.35 -14.50
CA CYS A 345 23.64 2.49 -14.18
C CYS A 345 24.49 3.71 -13.82
N GLU A 346 24.04 4.88 -14.27
CA GLU A 346 24.51 6.16 -13.76
C GLU A 346 24.02 6.29 -12.31
N VAL A 347 24.91 6.74 -11.42
CA VAL A 347 24.61 6.94 -10.00
C VAL A 347 23.97 8.32 -9.81
N GLU A 348 22.85 8.53 -10.50
CA GLU A 348 22.05 9.77 -10.45
C GLU A 348 20.59 9.49 -10.83
N ARG A 349 19.66 10.06 -10.07
CA ARG A 349 18.25 10.12 -10.46
C ARG A 349 18.02 11.16 -11.55
N SER A 350 17.34 10.77 -12.62
CA SER A 350 17.10 11.60 -13.80
C SER A 350 15.88 12.51 -13.73
N ASN A 351 14.89 12.18 -12.90
CA ASN A 351 13.69 12.99 -12.64
C ASN A 351 13.65 13.50 -11.19
N THR A 352 12.75 14.44 -10.89
CA THR A 352 12.55 14.96 -9.51
C THR A 352 11.24 14.48 -8.90
N ASN A 353 11.09 14.62 -7.57
CA ASN A 353 9.80 14.39 -6.91
C ASN A 353 8.70 15.29 -7.51
N LEU A 354 9.03 16.55 -7.82
CA LEU A 354 8.09 17.49 -8.44
C LEU A 354 7.58 16.98 -9.80
N GLN A 355 8.48 16.47 -10.66
CA GLN A 355 8.08 15.91 -11.95
C GLN A 355 7.10 14.73 -11.78
N VAL A 356 7.39 13.83 -10.84
CA VAL A 356 6.50 12.68 -10.53
C VAL A 356 5.13 13.14 -10.04
N ILE A 357 5.09 14.17 -9.18
CA ILE A 357 3.83 14.70 -8.63
C ILE A 357 3.01 15.40 -9.72
N CYS A 358 3.66 16.18 -10.57
CA CYS A 358 2.98 16.83 -11.69
C CYS A 358 2.41 15.81 -12.68
N ASP A 359 3.15 14.75 -12.96
CA ASP A 359 2.71 13.67 -13.85
C ASP A 359 1.56 12.84 -13.25
N LYS A 360 1.81 12.23 -12.09
CA LYS A 360 0.90 11.23 -11.52
C LYS A 360 -0.25 11.84 -10.73
N ILE A 361 0.02 12.87 -9.92
CA ILE A 361 -1.00 13.43 -9.03
C ILE A 361 -1.79 14.53 -9.74
N PHE A 362 -1.11 15.52 -10.32
CA PHE A 362 -1.78 16.68 -10.88
C PHE A 362 -2.40 16.40 -12.24
N LEU A 363 -1.69 15.71 -13.13
CA LEU A 363 -2.19 15.34 -14.46
C LEU A 363 -2.93 14.00 -14.48
N GLY A 364 -2.66 13.10 -13.52
CA GLY A 364 -3.36 11.81 -13.44
C GLY A 364 -2.83 10.75 -14.41
N ASN A 365 -1.62 10.95 -14.92
CA ASN A 365 -0.97 9.97 -15.78
C ASN A 365 -0.55 8.76 -14.93
N THR A 366 -0.79 7.57 -15.45
CA THR A 366 -0.25 6.35 -14.85
C THR A 366 0.32 5.48 -15.95
N ASP A 367 1.31 4.65 -15.60
CA ASP A 367 1.86 3.63 -16.49
C ASP A 367 0.85 2.50 -16.80
N SER A 368 -0.39 2.59 -16.28
CA SER A 368 -1.45 1.61 -16.48
C SER A 368 -2.42 2.02 -17.61
N LEU A 369 -3.13 1.04 -18.18
CA LEU A 369 -4.15 1.24 -19.22
C LEU A 369 -5.35 2.10 -18.76
N ILE A 370 -5.40 2.54 -17.50
CA ILE A 370 -6.49 3.30 -16.92
C ILE A 370 -5.98 4.71 -16.60
N SER A 371 -6.46 5.70 -17.35
CA SER A 371 -6.23 7.11 -17.03
C SER A 371 -6.95 7.45 -15.72
N LEU A 372 -6.20 7.95 -14.74
CA LEU A 372 -6.78 8.46 -13.50
C LEU A 372 -7.19 9.92 -13.69
N TYR A 373 -8.14 10.37 -12.87
CA TYR A 373 -8.46 11.79 -12.84
C TYR A 373 -7.35 12.54 -12.13
N GLY A 374 -6.63 13.41 -12.85
CA GLY A 374 -5.60 14.27 -12.26
C GLY A 374 -6.20 15.33 -11.35
N LEU A 375 -5.52 15.65 -10.24
CA LEU A 375 -5.98 16.63 -9.26
C LEU A 375 -6.17 18.03 -9.86
N LEU A 376 -5.45 18.37 -10.93
CA LEU A 376 -5.53 19.67 -11.59
C LEU A 376 -6.12 19.61 -13.01
N VAL A 377 -6.75 18.49 -13.38
CA VAL A 377 -7.47 18.35 -14.65
C VAL A 377 -8.93 18.79 -14.48
N SER A 378 -9.29 19.96 -15.01
CA SER A 378 -10.63 20.54 -14.99
C SER A 378 -10.86 21.41 -16.23
N SER A 379 -12.12 21.66 -16.58
CA SER A 379 -12.50 22.70 -17.55
C SER A 379 -12.23 24.12 -17.03
N GLU A 380 -12.04 24.28 -15.72
CA GLU A 380 -11.76 25.57 -15.06
C GLU A 380 -10.27 25.93 -15.03
N ARG A 381 -9.42 25.14 -15.71
CA ARG A 381 -7.97 25.35 -15.80
C ARG A 381 -7.65 26.47 -16.78
N THR A 382 -6.72 27.34 -16.41
CA THR A 382 -6.20 28.41 -17.28
C THR A 382 -5.11 27.87 -18.22
N GLU A 383 -4.89 28.55 -19.34
CA GLU A 383 -3.81 28.22 -20.28
C GLU A 383 -2.43 28.25 -19.58
N ASP A 384 -2.17 29.28 -18.77
CA ASP A 384 -0.94 29.38 -17.97
C ASP A 384 -0.71 28.17 -17.06
N LEU A 385 -1.77 27.65 -16.42
CA LEU A 385 -1.67 26.49 -15.55
C LEU A 385 -1.44 25.20 -16.35
N GLU A 386 -2.04 25.09 -17.54
CA GLU A 386 -1.81 23.96 -18.43
C GLU A 386 -0.37 23.91 -18.94
N GLU A 387 0.18 25.04 -19.40
CA GLU A 387 1.58 25.13 -19.82
C GLU A 387 2.54 24.82 -18.65
N ALA A 388 2.25 25.35 -17.47
CA ALA A 388 3.04 25.10 -16.27
C ALA A 388 3.05 23.62 -15.87
N LEU A 389 1.92 22.93 -15.95
CA LEU A 389 1.85 21.50 -15.61
C LEU A 389 2.65 20.65 -16.59
N GLU A 390 2.63 20.98 -17.88
CA GLU A 390 3.42 20.24 -18.87
C GLU A 390 4.92 20.49 -18.72
N LEU A 391 5.32 21.74 -18.46
CA LEU A 391 6.70 22.07 -18.10
C LEU A 391 7.11 21.37 -16.80
N CYS A 392 6.22 21.30 -15.81
CA CYS A 392 6.51 20.69 -14.52
C CYS A 392 6.82 19.21 -14.64
N ARG A 393 6.12 18.50 -15.54
CA ARG A 393 6.37 17.10 -15.82
C ARG A 393 7.67 16.89 -16.60
N THR A 394 7.94 17.73 -17.60
CA THR A 394 8.97 17.45 -18.62
C THR A 394 10.32 18.14 -18.37
N ASN A 395 10.33 19.28 -17.68
CA ASN A 395 11.50 20.10 -17.46
C ASN A 395 12.02 19.93 -16.02
N ARG A 396 13.17 19.24 -15.89
CA ARG A 396 13.86 19.04 -14.60
C ARG A 396 14.24 20.36 -13.90
N GLY A 397 14.39 21.45 -14.65
CA GLY A 397 14.72 22.78 -14.12
C GLY A 397 13.54 23.52 -13.48
N MET A 398 12.31 23.00 -13.59
CA MET A 398 11.16 23.60 -12.90
C MET A 398 11.25 23.36 -11.40
N THR A 399 11.01 24.40 -10.60
CA THR A 399 11.09 24.31 -9.14
C THR A 399 9.71 24.36 -8.48
N VAL A 400 9.66 23.92 -7.23
CA VAL A 400 8.46 24.02 -6.38
C VAL A 400 7.97 25.47 -6.30
N ASP A 401 8.87 26.44 -6.12
CA ASP A 401 8.53 27.86 -6.04
C ASP A 401 7.89 28.39 -7.33
N ASN A 402 8.38 27.96 -8.49
CA ASN A 402 7.77 28.34 -9.78
C ASN A 402 6.31 27.85 -9.85
N MET A 403 6.06 26.62 -9.44
CA MET A 403 4.73 26.02 -9.50
C MET A 403 3.79 26.62 -8.43
N VAL A 404 4.30 26.93 -7.24
CA VAL A 404 3.55 27.58 -6.16
C VAL A 404 3.08 28.98 -6.59
N ASP A 405 3.93 29.78 -7.25
CA ASP A 405 3.54 31.10 -7.74
C ASP A 405 2.37 31.01 -8.75
N ILE A 406 2.47 30.09 -9.71
CA ILE A 406 1.45 29.89 -10.75
C ILE A 406 0.11 29.43 -10.13
N LEU A 407 0.14 28.45 -9.22
CA LEU A 407 -1.06 27.99 -8.54
C LEU A 407 -1.65 29.04 -7.60
N SER A 408 -0.82 29.85 -6.95
CA SER A 408 -1.29 30.94 -6.09
C SER A 408 -2.02 32.01 -6.89
N ARG A 409 -1.53 32.36 -8.09
CA ARG A 409 -2.23 33.25 -9.02
C ARG A 409 -3.57 32.66 -9.48
N ALA A 410 -3.60 31.38 -9.85
CA ALA A 410 -4.82 30.69 -10.24
C ALA A 410 -5.86 30.63 -9.08
N SER A 411 -5.40 30.38 -7.85
CA SER A 411 -6.26 30.37 -6.66
C SER A 411 -6.82 31.75 -6.32
N ASN A 412 -5.99 32.79 -6.40
CA ASN A 412 -6.41 34.18 -6.14
C ASN A 412 -7.42 34.68 -7.17
N ALA A 413 -7.35 34.21 -8.42
CA ALA A 413 -8.37 34.51 -9.43
C ALA A 413 -9.76 33.95 -9.11
N LEU A 414 -9.88 33.01 -8.15
CA LEU A 414 -11.16 32.47 -7.67
C LEU A 414 -11.69 33.19 -6.41
N LEU A 415 -10.96 34.16 -5.89
CA LEU A 415 -11.37 35.01 -4.76
C LEU A 415 -12.06 36.30 -5.20
N PHE A 416 -11.98 36.63 -6.50
CA PHE A 416 -12.60 37.76 -7.16
C PHE A 416 -13.53 37.24 -8.26
#